data_AF-A0A160ILH3-F1
#
_entry.id   AF-A0A160ILH3-F1
#
_cell.length_a   1.000
_cell.length_b   1.000
_cell.length_c   1.000
_cell.angle_alpha   90.00
_cell.angle_beta   90.00
_cell.angle_gamma   90.00
#
_symmetry.space_group_name_H-M   'P 1'
#
loop_
_entity.id
_entity.type
_entity.pdbx_description
1 polymer ?
#
loop_
_entity_poly.entity_id
_entity_poly.type
_entity_poly.pdbx_seq_one_letter_code
_entity_poly.pdbx_strand_id
1 'polypeptide(L)'
;MKTVSQINLRKEKEKTFSSDDRIMLFITKFHLKSKRDKWLTLRLLLRRGSLDLVEQILISSEYRRDFPELLEDETVRDFYLDLKNPKKDICLTV
;
A
#
# COMPACT_ATOMS: atom_id res chain seq x y z
N MET A 1 -4.09 22.73 -27.51
CA MET A 1 -4.12 22.12 -26.17
C MET A 1 -3.01 22.74 -25.34
N LYS A 2 -3.29 23.27 -24.15
CA LYS A 2 -2.25 23.87 -23.29
C LYS A 2 -1.49 22.76 -22.58
N THR A 3 -0.22 22.58 -22.92
CA THR A 3 0.69 21.64 -22.26
C THR A 3 0.94 22.16 -20.84
N VAL A 4 0.42 21.46 -19.83
CA VAL A 4 0.71 21.77 -18.42
C VAL A 4 2.14 21.29 -18.16
N SER A 5 3.10 22.21 -18.27
CA SER A 5 4.53 21.92 -18.18
C SER A 5 5.06 21.85 -16.75
N GLN A 6 4.33 22.39 -15.76
CA GLN A 6 4.74 22.35 -14.36
C GLN A 6 3.53 22.41 -13.42
N ILE A 7 3.42 21.40 -12.55
CA ILE A 7 2.53 21.43 -11.38
C ILE A 7 3.41 21.82 -10.18
N ASN A 8 3.34 23.09 -9.77
CA ASN A 8 3.97 23.54 -8.54
C ASN A 8 3.04 23.22 -7.36
N LEU A 9 3.33 22.15 -6.62
CA LEU A 9 2.69 21.87 -5.34
C LEU A 9 3.14 22.94 -4.33
N ARG A 10 2.30 23.96 -4.11
CA ARG A 10 2.51 24.93 -3.02
C ARG A 10 2.49 24.17 -1.69
N LYS A 11 3.63 24.16 -0.98
CA LYS A 11 3.67 23.77 0.43
C LYS A 11 3.01 24.88 1.25
N GLU A 12 1.78 24.68 1.69
CA GLU A 12 1.20 25.49 2.78
C GLU A 12 1.99 25.16 4.05
N LYS A 13 2.79 26.11 4.54
CA LYS A 13 3.66 25.93 5.73
C LYS A 13 2.88 25.72 7.04
N GLU A 14 1.59 26.00 7.07
CA GLU A 14 0.77 26.03 8.30
C GLU A 14 -0.31 24.93 8.35
N LYS A 15 -0.37 24.05 7.35
CA LYS A 15 -1.38 22.98 7.33
C LYS A 15 -0.93 21.80 8.18
N THR A 16 -1.63 21.58 9.29
CA THR A 16 -1.48 20.39 10.12
C THR A 16 -2.11 19.19 9.42
N PHE A 17 -1.28 18.32 8.84
CA PHE A 17 -1.75 17.05 8.28
C PHE A 17 -2.07 16.06 9.40
N SER A 18 -3.31 15.56 9.37
CA SER A 18 -3.75 14.46 10.21
C SER A 18 -2.98 13.17 9.89
N SER A 19 -3.11 12.16 10.75
CA SER A 19 -2.55 10.83 10.47
C SER A 19 -3.13 10.24 9.18
N ASP A 20 -4.43 10.42 8.96
CA ASP A 20 -5.15 9.91 7.79
C ASP A 20 -4.66 10.59 6.50
N ASP A 21 -4.41 11.90 6.53
CA ASP A 21 -3.83 12.63 5.39
C ASP A 21 -2.46 12.06 5.00
N ARG A 22 -1.64 11.71 5.99
CA ARG A 22 -0.31 11.17 5.78
C ARG A 22 -0.36 9.75 5.23
N ILE A 23 -1.29 8.93 5.71
CA ILE A 23 -1.54 7.58 5.20
C ILE A 23 -2.00 7.65 3.75
N MET A 24 -3.00 8.49 3.45
CA MET A 24 -3.49 8.71 2.08
C MET A 24 -2.36 9.18 1.15
N LEU A 25 -1.54 10.14 1.60
CA LEU A 25 -0.39 10.61 0.83
C LEU A 25 0.66 9.51 0.62
N PHE A 26 0.90 8.68 1.63
CA PHE A 26 1.81 7.55 1.53
C PHE A 26 1.33 6.55 0.49
N ILE A 27 0.06 6.11 0.56
CA ILE A 27 -0.54 5.15 -0.39
C ILE A 27 -0.50 5.73 -1.81
N THR A 28 -0.87 7.01 -1.97
CA THR A 28 -0.80 7.69 -3.27
C THR A 28 0.62 7.67 -3.84
N LYS A 29 1.64 7.99 -3.03
CA LYS A 29 3.04 7.94 -3.46
C LYS A 29 3.54 6.53 -3.71
N PHE A 30 3.08 5.55 -2.94
CA PHE A 30 3.41 4.14 -3.14
C PHE A 30 3.03 3.69 -4.56
N HIS A 31 1.86 4.06 -5.03
CA HIS A 31 1.41 3.66 -6.36
C HIS A 31 2.20 4.28 -7.53
N LEU A 32 2.88 5.41 -7.29
CA LEU A 32 3.75 6.05 -8.28
C LEU A 32 5.13 5.39 -8.38
N LYS A 33 5.45 4.45 -7.50
CA LYS A 33 6.73 3.75 -7.48
C LYS A 33 6.86 2.74 -8.63
N SER A 34 8.10 2.43 -8.99
CA SER A 34 8.41 1.29 -9.85
C SER A 34 7.98 -0.03 -9.19
N LYS A 35 7.78 -1.07 -10.00
CA LYS A 35 7.42 -2.42 -9.52
C LYS A 35 8.37 -2.92 -8.42
N ARG A 36 9.68 -2.84 -8.66
CA ARG A 36 10.71 -3.23 -7.69
C ARG A 36 10.59 -2.46 -6.37
N ASP A 37 10.36 -1.16 -6.43
CA ASP A 37 10.25 -0.32 -5.24
C ASP A 37 8.96 -0.58 -4.46
N LYS A 38 7.87 -0.95 -5.15
CA LYS A 38 6.62 -1.39 -4.51
C LYS A 38 6.86 -2.64 -3.68
N TRP A 39 7.47 -3.67 -4.25
CA TRP A 39 7.82 -4.89 -3.50
C TRP A 39 8.74 -4.63 -2.32
N LEU A 40 9.81 -3.84 -2.54
CA LEU A 40 10.73 -3.48 -1.45
C LEU A 40 10.00 -2.76 -0.32
N THR A 41 9.09 -1.83 -0.65
CA THR A 41 8.29 -1.10 0.34
C THR A 41 7.41 -2.07 1.13
N LEU A 42 6.67 -2.95 0.46
CA LEU A 42 5.79 -3.92 1.12
C LEU A 42 6.58 -4.89 2.02
N ARG A 43 7.70 -5.45 1.54
CA ARG A 43 8.57 -6.32 2.34
C ARG A 43 9.12 -5.61 3.59
N LEU A 44 9.50 -4.34 3.46
CA LEU A 44 9.99 -3.55 4.60
C LEU A 44 8.90 -3.30 5.63
N LEU A 45 7.67 -2.99 5.19
CA LEU A 45 6.54 -2.79 6.08
C LEU A 45 6.16 -4.09 6.81
N LEU A 46 6.10 -5.22 6.09
CA LEU A 46 5.87 -6.54 6.67
C LEU A 46 6.94 -6.90 7.70
N ARG A 47 8.22 -6.71 7.38
CA ARG A 47 9.34 -6.97 8.30
C ARG A 47 9.28 -6.10 9.56
N ARG A 48 8.74 -4.89 9.46
CA ARG A 48 8.55 -3.96 10.59
C ARG A 48 7.26 -4.20 11.37
N GLY A 49 6.46 -5.20 10.99
CA GLY A 49 5.18 -5.50 11.64
C GLY A 49 4.09 -4.45 11.36
N SER A 50 4.24 -3.63 10.32
CA SER A 50 3.25 -2.61 9.95
C SER A 50 2.11 -3.22 9.12
N LEU A 51 1.47 -4.27 9.66
CA LEU A 51 0.52 -5.12 8.93
C LEU A 51 -0.71 -4.35 8.45
N ASP A 52 -1.30 -3.51 9.31
CA ASP A 52 -2.49 -2.71 8.98
C ASP A 52 -2.26 -1.80 7.77
N LEU A 53 -1.06 -1.22 7.66
CA LEU A 53 -0.72 -0.36 6.52
C LEU A 53 -0.54 -1.18 5.25
N VAL A 54 0.04 -2.39 5.34
CA VAL A 54 0.16 -3.30 4.21
C VAL A 54 -1.22 -3.76 3.73
N GLU A 55 -2.11 -4.10 4.65
CA GLU A 55 -3.51 -4.42 4.37
C GLU A 55 -4.21 -3.28 3.64
N GLN A 56 -4.15 -2.05 4.16
CA GLN A 56 -4.75 -0.87 3.51
C GLN A 56 -4.20 -0.63 2.11
N ILE A 57 -2.88 -0.80 1.91
CA ILE A 57 -2.28 -0.69 0.57
C ILE A 57 -2.84 -1.76 -0.34
N LEU A 58 -2.87 -3.03 0.08
CA LEU A 58 -3.31 -4.13 -0.78
C LEU A 58 -4.80 -4.01 -1.13
N ILE A 59 -5.67 -3.73 -0.16
CA ILE A 59 -7.12 -3.52 -0.38
C ILE A 59 -7.36 -2.36 -1.34
N SER A 60 -6.69 -1.22 -1.13
CA SER A 60 -6.82 -0.06 -2.03
C SER A 60 -6.20 -0.30 -3.42
N SER A 61 -5.31 -1.29 -3.54
CA SER A 61 -4.71 -1.69 -4.81
C SER A 61 -5.59 -2.63 -5.63
N GLU A 62 -6.55 -3.36 -5.05
CA GLU A 62 -7.28 -4.46 -5.72
C GLU A 62 -7.91 -4.09 -7.07
N TYR A 63 -8.39 -2.85 -7.20
CA TYR A 63 -9.05 -2.36 -8.41
C TYR A 63 -8.09 -1.69 -9.40
N ARG A 64 -6.78 -1.69 -9.11
CA ARG A 64 -5.76 -1.08 -9.97
C ARG A 64 -5.20 -2.09 -10.95
N ARG A 65 -4.84 -1.60 -12.15
CA ARG A 65 -4.31 -2.42 -13.24
C ARG A 65 -3.01 -3.13 -12.88
N ASP A 66 -2.17 -2.50 -12.05
CA ASP A 66 -0.87 -3.00 -11.61
C ASP A 66 -0.96 -3.90 -10.37
N PHE A 67 -2.15 -4.18 -9.85
CA PHE A 67 -2.33 -5.04 -8.69
C PHE A 67 -1.76 -6.45 -8.87
N PRO A 68 -1.98 -7.16 -10.00
CA PRO A 68 -1.41 -8.49 -10.19
C PRO A 68 0.13 -8.50 -10.06
N GLU A 69 0.80 -7.40 -10.43
CA GLU A 69 2.25 -7.28 -10.30
C GLU A 69 2.70 -7.26 -8.84
N LEU A 70 1.88 -6.76 -7.91
CA LEU A 70 2.19 -6.80 -6.48
C LEU A 70 2.21 -8.25 -5.95
N LEU A 71 1.35 -9.11 -6.49
CA LEU A 71 1.16 -10.49 -6.06
C LEU A 71 2.14 -11.48 -6.73
N GLU A 72 3.02 -11.01 -7.62
CA GLU A 72 4.14 -11.82 -8.10
C GLU A 72 5.21 -12.01 -7.01
N ASP A 73 5.26 -11.14 -6.01
CA ASP A 73 6.11 -11.32 -4.84
C ASP A 73 5.46 -12.31 -3.87
N GLU A 74 6.14 -13.43 -3.61
CA GLU A 74 5.57 -14.52 -2.80
C GLU A 74 5.19 -14.09 -1.39
N THR A 75 6.04 -13.29 -0.73
CA THR A 75 5.78 -12.81 0.62
C THR A 75 4.55 -11.90 0.67
N VAL A 76 4.38 -11.02 -0.32
CA VAL A 76 3.20 -10.16 -0.43
C VAL A 76 1.95 -10.98 -0.77
N ARG A 77 2.07 -11.95 -1.67
CA ARG A 77 0.99 -12.82 -2.08
C ARG A 77 0.47 -13.65 -0.91
N ASP A 78 1.36 -14.27 -0.15
CA ASP A 78 0.99 -15.11 0.99
C ASP A 78 0.27 -14.29 2.06
N PHE A 79 0.79 -13.10 2.38
CA PHE A 79 0.11 -12.16 3.26
C PHE A 79 -1.29 -11.78 2.76
N TYR A 80 -1.44 -11.48 1.46
CA TYR A 80 -2.73 -11.15 0.87
C TYR A 80 -3.72 -12.33 0.92
N LEU A 81 -3.25 -13.56 0.68
CA LEU A 81 -4.08 -14.75 0.76
C LEU A 81 -4.53 -15.05 2.18
N ASP A 82 -3.66 -14.85 3.17
CA ASP A 82 -4.02 -14.97 4.58
C ASP A 82 -5.04 -13.89 4.98
N LEU A 83 -4.88 -12.64 4.52
CA LEU A 83 -5.84 -11.56 4.71
C LEU A 83 -7.23 -11.91 4.16
N LYS A 84 -7.31 -12.51 2.97
CA LYS A 84 -8.58 -12.92 2.35
C LYS A 84 -9.19 -14.18 2.96
N ASN A 85 -8.42 -14.94 3.74
CA ASN A 85 -8.87 -16.16 4.40
C ASN A 85 -8.85 -16.00 5.92
N PRO A 86 -9.83 -15.30 6.52
CA PRO A 86 -9.93 -15.14 7.97
C PRO A 86 -10.24 -16.45 8.73
N LYS A 87 -10.23 -17.60 8.06
CA LYS A 87 -10.64 -18.91 8.61
C LYS A 87 -9.53 -19.70 9.31
N LYS A 88 -8.30 -19.18 9.43
CA LYS A 88 -7.20 -19.92 10.10
C LYS A 88 -7.25 -19.91 11.64
N ASP A 89 -8.09 -19.07 12.27
CA ASP A 89 -8.20 -18.99 13.74
C ASP A 89 -9.42 -19.74 14.33
N ILE A 90 -10.20 -20.48 13.54
CA ILE A 90 -11.37 -21.26 14.02
C ILE A 90 -11.16 -22.78 13.81
N CYS A 91 -9.94 -23.26 14.07
CA CYS A 91 -9.68 -24.69 14.28
C CYS A 91 -8.85 -24.83 15.57
N LEU A 92 -9.47 -24.48 16.70
CA LEU A 92 -9.90 -25.43 17.73
C LEU A 92 -8.73 -26.19 18.36
N THR A 93 -8.28 -25.63 19.49
CA THR A 93 -8.16 -26.34 20.75
C THR A 93 -9.11 -27.55 20.80
N VAL A 94 -8.52 -28.75 20.77
CA VAL A 94 -9.10 -29.98 21.30
C VAL A 94 -8.18 -30.44 22.42
#